data_AF-A0A2R6T987-F1
#
_entry.id   AF-A0A2R6T987-F1
#
_cell.length_a   1.000
_cell.length_b   1.000
_cell.length_c   1.000
_cell.angle_alpha   90.00
_cell.angle_beta   90.00
_cell.angle_gamma   90.00
#
_symmetry.space_group_name_H-M   'P 1'
#
loop_
_entity.id
_entity.type
_entity.pdbx_description
1 polymer ?
#
loop_
_entity_poly.entity_id
_entity_poly.type
_entity_poly.pdbx_seq_one_letter_code
_entity_poly.pdbx_strand_id
1 'polypeptide(L)'
;MEARSQEVLDRIGKDTTLEQVKEFVEMAKDVGLDVLCSFMFPHPFDTKETIEEQKEFMKELSEMGAKETMSFTIPYPETYYYEYLDELGINFFADSWDEFDAKHLIIDTKNLTKQELEQELKDLVDEVGLETFKT
;
A
#
# COMPACT_ATOMS: atom_id res chain seq x y z
N MET A 1 2.17 7.61 -3.08
CA MET A 1 3.41 7.05 -2.52
C MET A 1 3.11 5.59 -2.21
N GLU A 2 3.53 4.71 -3.09
CA GLU A 2 2.93 3.37 -3.14
C GLU A 2 3.33 2.45 -1.99
N ALA A 3 4.55 2.58 -1.48
CA ALA A 3 5.13 1.71 -0.45
C ALA A 3 6.11 2.49 0.44
N ARG A 4 6.40 1.97 1.65
CA ARG A 4 7.54 2.42 2.47
C ARG A 4 8.84 1.70 2.11
N SER A 5 8.81 0.39 1.94
CA SER A 5 10.05 -0.37 1.77
C SER A 5 10.80 0.14 0.53
N GLN A 6 12.04 0.63 0.72
CA GLN A 6 12.86 1.08 -0.41
C GLN A 6 13.10 -0.08 -1.38
N GLU A 7 13.23 -1.32 -0.87
CA GLU A 7 13.30 -2.51 -1.72
C GLU A 7 12.03 -2.67 -2.57
N VAL A 8 10.84 -2.43 -2.00
CA VAL A 8 9.58 -2.46 -2.76
C VAL A 8 9.54 -1.32 -3.77
N LEU A 9 9.87 -0.09 -3.36
CA LEU A 9 9.93 1.09 -4.24
C LEU A 9 10.87 0.88 -5.43
N ASP A 10 12.07 0.36 -5.19
CA ASP A 10 13.06 0.06 -6.22
C ASP A 10 12.54 -1.02 -7.18
N ARG A 11 11.89 -2.07 -6.65
CA ARG A 11 11.32 -3.17 -7.44
C ARG A 11 10.12 -2.74 -8.29
N ILE A 12 9.32 -1.78 -7.82
CA ILE A 12 8.24 -1.18 -8.63
C ILE A 12 8.73 -0.02 -9.52
N GLY A 13 10.05 0.23 -9.56
CA GLY A 13 10.69 1.20 -10.44
C GLY A 13 10.48 2.66 -10.04
N LYS A 14 10.31 2.96 -8.74
CA LYS A 14 10.17 4.31 -8.22
C LYS A 14 11.50 4.81 -7.66
N ASP A 15 12.04 5.85 -8.28
CA ASP A 15 13.22 6.58 -7.78
C ASP A 15 12.75 7.66 -6.79
N THR A 16 12.25 7.23 -5.63
CA THR A 16 11.81 8.12 -4.54
C THR A 16 12.28 7.54 -3.22
N THR A 17 12.86 8.36 -2.35
CA THR A 17 13.30 7.95 -1.01
C THR A 17 12.30 8.39 0.06
N LEU A 18 12.36 7.74 1.23
CA LEU A 18 11.53 8.10 2.37
C LEU A 18 11.83 9.51 2.88
N GLU A 19 13.10 9.92 2.83
CA GLU A 19 13.52 11.27 3.18
C GLU A 19 12.90 12.31 2.24
N GLN A 20 12.91 12.06 0.93
CA GLN A 20 12.28 12.96 -0.04
C GLN A 20 10.78 13.14 0.21
N VAL A 21 10.10 12.08 0.63
CA VAL A 21 8.67 12.15 1.01
C VAL A 21 8.49 13.04 2.23
N LYS A 22 9.27 12.83 3.30
CA LYS A 22 9.17 13.62 4.53
C LYS A 22 9.47 15.09 4.27
N GLU A 23 10.54 15.39 3.54
CA GLU A 23 10.90 16.75 3.14
C GLU A 23 9.77 17.40 2.32
N PHE A 24 9.15 16.65 1.40
CA PHE A 24 8.00 17.15 0.64
C PHE A 24 6.80 17.47 1.53
N VAL A 25 6.46 16.59 2.49
CA VAL A 25 5.37 16.85 3.43
C VAL A 25 5.66 18.11 4.22
N GLU A 26 6.85 18.23 4.82
CA GLU A 26 7.25 19.40 5.61
C GLU A 26 7.12 20.69 4.78
N MET A 27 7.75 20.74 3.61
CA MET A 27 7.70 21.91 2.72
C MET A 27 6.27 22.29 2.31
N ALA A 28 5.42 21.29 1.99
CA ALA A 28 4.04 21.54 1.60
C ALA A 28 3.20 22.06 2.76
N LYS A 29 3.40 21.53 3.97
CA LYS A 29 2.71 22.01 5.18
C LYS A 29 3.14 23.43 5.55
N ASP A 30 4.42 23.77 5.41
CA ASP A 30 4.95 25.11 5.71
C ASP A 30 4.30 26.21 4.86
N VAL A 31 3.91 25.90 3.63
CA VAL A 31 3.20 26.83 2.74
C VAL A 31 1.68 26.74 2.83
N GLY A 32 1.15 25.94 3.77
CA GLY A 32 -0.28 25.79 4.04
C GLY A 32 -1.03 24.89 3.07
N LEU A 33 -0.35 23.97 2.37
CA LEU A 33 -0.99 22.97 1.52
C LEU A 33 -1.40 21.73 2.33
N ASP A 34 -2.51 21.11 1.90
CA ASP A 34 -2.87 19.77 2.34
C ASP A 34 -2.08 18.73 1.55
N VAL A 35 -1.60 17.69 2.24
CA VAL A 35 -0.86 16.58 1.63
C VAL A 35 -1.67 15.31 1.80
N LEU A 36 -1.84 14.56 0.71
CA LEU A 36 -2.46 13.24 0.70
C LEU A 36 -1.42 12.20 0.27
N CYS A 37 -1.06 11.31 1.19
CA CYS A 37 -0.21 10.15 0.96
C CYS A 37 -1.08 8.93 0.66
N SER A 38 -1.12 8.51 -0.60
CA SER A 38 -1.84 7.30 -1.03
C SER A 38 -0.90 6.12 -1.14
N PHE A 39 -1.24 5.00 -0.50
CA PHE A 39 -0.49 3.75 -0.43
C PHE A 39 -1.23 2.59 -1.10
N MET A 40 -0.47 1.56 -1.52
CA MET A 40 -1.01 0.28 -1.95
C MET A 40 -0.75 -0.80 -0.91
N PHE A 41 -1.66 -1.78 -0.84
CA PHE A 41 -1.55 -2.95 0.02
C PHE A 41 -2.20 -4.19 -0.61
N PRO A 42 -1.64 -5.40 -0.48
CA PRO A 42 -0.23 -5.64 -0.20
C PRO A 42 0.61 -5.44 -1.46
N HIS A 43 1.93 -5.34 -1.29
CA HIS A 43 2.89 -5.49 -2.39
C HIS A 43 3.32 -6.96 -2.53
N PRO A 44 3.72 -7.41 -3.73
CA PRO A 44 4.03 -8.83 -4.00
C PRO A 44 5.11 -9.43 -3.09
N PHE A 45 6.03 -8.59 -2.60
CA PHE A 45 7.15 -9.01 -1.77
C PHE A 45 7.00 -8.65 -0.30
N ASP A 46 5.83 -8.13 0.11
CA ASP A 46 5.62 -7.76 1.50
C ASP A 46 5.78 -8.96 2.44
N THR A 47 6.33 -8.68 3.61
CA THR A 47 6.38 -9.58 4.76
C THR A 47 5.66 -8.89 5.92
N LYS A 48 5.42 -9.62 7.01
CA LYS A 48 4.86 -8.99 8.23
C LYS A 48 5.75 -7.85 8.74
N GLU A 49 7.06 -7.98 8.57
CA GLU A 49 8.03 -6.95 8.95
C GLU A 49 7.90 -5.69 8.06
N THR A 50 7.86 -5.82 6.73
CA THR A 50 7.74 -4.64 5.85
C THR A 50 6.39 -3.95 5.98
N ILE A 51 5.33 -4.71 6.26
CA ILE A 51 4.01 -4.17 6.58
C ILE A 51 4.05 -3.39 7.89
N GLU A 52 4.70 -3.92 8.93
CA GLU A 52 4.84 -3.21 10.20
C GLU A 52 5.62 -1.91 10.04
N GLU A 53 6.74 -1.94 9.31
CA GLU A 53 7.49 -0.74 8.96
C GLU A 53 6.58 0.27 8.24
N GLN A 54 5.77 -0.18 7.28
CA GLN A 54 4.81 0.67 6.57
C GLN A 54 3.80 1.33 7.52
N LYS A 55 3.26 0.59 8.51
CA LYS A 55 2.36 1.14 9.54
C LYS A 55 3.05 2.27 10.32
N GLU A 56 4.28 2.06 10.78
CA GLU A 56 5.05 3.09 11.52
C GLU A 56 5.25 4.36 10.69
N PHE A 57 5.52 4.21 9.40
CA PHE A 57 5.71 5.36 8.52
C PHE A 57 4.44 6.13 8.23
N MET A 58 3.32 5.42 8.05
CA MET A 58 2.02 6.06 7.89
C MET A 58 1.71 6.92 9.11
N LYS A 59 1.97 6.41 10.32
CA LYS A 59 1.82 7.20 11.56
C LYS A 59 2.73 8.42 11.57
N GLU A 60 4.00 8.26 11.21
CA GLU A 60 4.95 9.37 11.16
C GLU A 60 4.48 10.48 10.20
N LEU A 61 3.98 10.14 9.01
CA LEU A 61 3.44 11.13 8.06
C LEU A 61 2.17 11.80 8.57
N SER A 62 1.32 11.05 9.28
CA SER A 62 0.11 11.58 9.91
C SER A 62 0.45 12.59 10.99
N GLU A 63 1.46 12.30 11.81
CA GLU A 63 2.01 13.20 12.82
C GLU A 63 2.61 14.47 12.20
N MET A 64 3.16 14.38 10.98
CA MET A 64 3.59 15.54 10.17
C MET A 64 2.43 16.32 9.55
N GLY A 65 1.18 15.87 9.72
CA GLY A 65 -0.02 16.54 9.23
C GLY A 65 -0.39 16.23 7.77
N ALA A 66 0.14 15.12 7.24
CA ALA A 66 -0.39 14.50 6.02
C ALA A 66 -1.68 13.74 6.31
N LYS A 67 -2.46 13.47 5.27
CA LYS A 67 -3.60 12.55 5.29
C LYS A 67 -3.21 11.29 4.55
N GLU A 68 -3.62 10.13 5.02
CA GLU A 68 -3.33 8.86 4.39
C GLU A 68 -4.55 8.28 3.68
N THR A 69 -4.32 7.59 2.57
CA THR A 69 -5.29 6.70 1.93
C THR A 69 -4.62 5.41 1.53
N MET A 70 -5.40 4.34 1.42
CA MET A 70 -4.90 3.05 0.98
C MET A 70 -5.84 2.44 -0.05
N SER A 71 -5.29 1.73 -1.01
CA SER A 71 -6.03 0.97 -2.01
C SER A 71 -5.42 -0.42 -2.16
N PHE A 72 -6.23 -1.41 -2.53
CA PHE A 72 -5.71 -2.75 -2.72
C PHE A 72 -4.95 -2.86 -4.03
N THR A 73 -3.86 -3.61 -4.00
CA THR A 73 -3.12 -3.97 -5.21
C THR A 73 -3.96 -4.91 -6.05
N ILE A 74 -4.24 -4.51 -7.30
CA ILE A 74 -5.02 -5.28 -8.26
C ILE A 74 -4.17 -5.57 -9.49
N PRO A 75 -4.00 -6.85 -9.89
CA PRO A 75 -3.36 -7.20 -11.15
C PRO A 75 -4.36 -6.97 -12.29
N TYR A 76 -4.47 -5.73 -12.78
CA TYR A 76 -5.34 -5.43 -13.92
C TYR A 76 -4.82 -6.08 -15.21
N PRO A 77 -5.68 -6.60 -16.09
CA PRO A 77 -5.27 -7.13 -17.39
C PRO A 77 -4.35 -6.16 -18.14
N GLU A 78 -3.34 -6.70 -18.82
CA GLU A 78 -2.32 -5.94 -19.57
C GLU A 78 -1.39 -5.06 -18.72
N THR A 79 -1.46 -5.14 -17.39
CA THR A 79 -0.47 -4.51 -16.51
C THR A 79 0.66 -5.48 -16.17
N TYR A 80 1.81 -4.93 -15.77
CA TYR A 80 2.96 -5.71 -15.30
C TYR A 80 2.59 -6.75 -14.22
N TYR A 81 1.74 -6.38 -13.26
CA TYR A 81 1.32 -7.34 -12.22
C TYR A 81 0.51 -8.51 -12.79
N TYR A 82 -0.30 -8.30 -13.83
CA TYR A 82 -1.05 -9.36 -14.48
C TYR A 82 -0.19 -10.21 -15.42
N GLU A 83 0.74 -9.58 -16.15
CA GLU A 83 1.64 -10.28 -17.07
C GLU A 83 2.65 -11.19 -16.33
N TYR A 84 3.03 -10.82 -15.10
CA TYR A 84 4.10 -11.48 -14.33
C TYR A 84 3.62 -12.06 -12.99
N LEU A 85 2.35 -12.48 -12.88
CA LEU A 85 1.76 -13.05 -11.66
C LEU A 85 2.62 -14.14 -11.00
N ASP A 86 3.01 -15.15 -11.78
CA ASP A 86 3.79 -16.30 -11.29
C ASP A 86 5.19 -15.87 -10.80
N GLU A 87 5.84 -14.94 -11.51
CA GLU A 87 7.18 -14.44 -11.17
C GLU A 87 7.16 -13.58 -9.91
N LEU A 88 6.11 -12.77 -9.75
CA LEU A 88 5.88 -11.93 -8.58
C LEU A 88 5.30 -12.74 -7.41
N GLY A 89 4.85 -13.98 -7.65
CA GLY A 89 4.22 -14.84 -6.66
C GLY A 89 2.89 -14.28 -6.18
N ILE A 90 2.10 -13.69 -7.07
CA ILE A 90 0.76 -13.18 -6.80
C ILE A 90 -0.25 -14.23 -7.26
N ASN A 91 -1.15 -14.65 -6.37
CA ASN A 91 -2.38 -15.32 -6.79
C ASN A 91 -3.54 -14.37 -6.57
N PHE A 92 -4.52 -14.36 -7.47
CA PHE A 92 -5.74 -13.59 -7.30
C PHE A 92 -6.99 -14.48 -7.31
N PHE A 93 -7.99 -14.06 -6.56
CA PHE A 93 -9.24 -14.75 -6.29
C PHE A 93 -10.38 -13.74 -6.43
N ALA A 94 -11.04 -13.75 -7.58
CA ALA A 94 -12.19 -12.90 -7.87
C ALA A 94 -13.24 -13.73 -8.61
N ASP A 95 -14.50 -13.61 -8.20
CA ASP A 95 -15.65 -14.26 -8.82
C ASP A 95 -16.25 -13.38 -9.94
N SER A 96 -16.00 -12.07 -9.88
CA SER A 96 -16.45 -11.07 -10.87
C SER A 96 -15.37 -10.03 -11.18
N TRP A 97 -15.45 -9.44 -12.38
CA TRP A 97 -14.68 -8.24 -12.73
C TRP A 97 -15.03 -7.02 -11.88
N ASP A 98 -16.21 -6.99 -11.26
CA ASP A 98 -16.63 -5.89 -10.38
C ASP A 98 -15.74 -5.79 -9.12
N GLU A 99 -15.03 -6.87 -8.75
CA GLU A 99 -14.12 -6.91 -7.61
C GLU A 99 -12.74 -6.30 -7.92
N PHE A 100 -12.45 -6.01 -9.20
CA PHE A 100 -11.21 -5.33 -9.63
C PHE A 100 -11.34 -3.80 -9.42
N ASP A 101 -11.76 -3.37 -8.24
CA ASP A 101 -12.09 -1.96 -7.94
C ASP A 101 -11.08 -1.27 -7.00
N ALA A 102 -10.01 -1.97 -6.64
CA ALA A 102 -9.00 -1.57 -5.65
C ALA A 102 -9.56 -1.33 -4.24
N LYS A 103 -10.77 -1.83 -3.95
CA LYS A 103 -11.44 -1.80 -2.64
C LYS A 103 -11.70 -3.19 -2.09
N HIS A 104 -11.57 -4.23 -2.91
CA HIS A 104 -11.59 -5.62 -2.47
C HIS A 104 -10.18 -6.20 -2.43
N LEU A 105 -9.83 -6.83 -1.31
CA LEU A 105 -8.62 -7.63 -1.21
C LEU A 105 -8.84 -8.96 -1.92
N ILE A 106 -8.41 -9.03 -3.18
CA ILE A 106 -8.59 -10.19 -4.05
C ILE A 106 -7.29 -10.95 -4.31
N ILE A 107 -6.20 -10.66 -3.61
CA ILE A 107 -4.91 -11.33 -3.84
C ILE A 107 -4.34 -11.96 -2.57
N ASP A 108 -3.46 -12.93 -2.77
CA ASP A 108 -2.40 -13.29 -1.82
C ASP A 108 -1.03 -13.14 -2.47
N THR A 109 0.02 -13.27 -1.67
CA THR A 109 1.40 -13.13 -2.13
C THR A 109 2.24 -14.34 -1.73
N LYS A 110 3.45 -14.43 -2.30
CA LYS A 110 4.42 -15.48 -1.99
C LYS A 110 4.69 -15.64 -0.50
N ASN A 111 4.62 -14.54 0.25
CA ASN A 111 5.01 -14.50 1.66
C ASN A 111 3.82 -14.55 2.62
N LEU A 112 2.62 -14.16 2.18
CA LEU A 112 1.46 -13.97 3.03
C LEU A 112 0.19 -14.48 2.35
N THR A 113 -0.53 -15.34 3.07
CA THR A 113 -1.85 -15.81 2.63
C THR A 113 -2.89 -14.70 2.70
N LYS A 114 -3.99 -14.82 1.95
CA LYS A 114 -5.10 -13.85 2.02
C LYS A 114 -5.59 -13.63 3.47
N GLN A 115 -5.69 -14.69 4.27
CA GLN A 115 -6.11 -14.59 5.66
C GLN A 115 -5.11 -13.79 6.53
N GLU A 116 -3.82 -13.97 6.30
CA GLU A 116 -2.80 -13.17 7.01
C GLU A 116 -2.85 -11.71 6.57
N LEU A 117 -3.05 -11.44 5.29
CA LEU A 117 -3.22 -10.09 4.75
C LEU A 117 -4.46 -9.39 5.31
N GLU A 118 -5.58 -10.09 5.45
CA GLU A 118 -6.79 -9.58 6.09
C GLU A 118 -6.55 -9.22 7.56
N GLN A 119 -5.76 -10.04 8.28
CA GLN A 119 -5.38 -9.76 9.66
C GLN A 119 -4.47 -8.54 9.77
N GLU A 120 -3.41 -8.47 8.96
CA GLU A 120 -2.49 -7.34 8.94
C GLU A 120 -3.19 -6.04 8.52
N LEU A 121 -4.11 -6.10 7.55
CA LEU A 121 -4.96 -4.98 7.15
C LEU A 121 -5.79 -4.46 8.31
N LYS A 122 -6.44 -5.36 9.05
CA LYS A 122 -7.27 -5.00 10.20
C LYS A 122 -6.43 -4.27 11.25
N ASP A 123 -5.25 -4.80 11.56
CA ASP A 123 -4.35 -4.22 12.56
C ASP A 123 -3.82 -2.85 12.07
N LEU A 124 -3.47 -2.71 10.79
CA LEU A 124 -3.08 -1.43 10.18
C LEU A 124 -4.19 -0.38 10.28
N VAL A 125 -5.43 -0.74 9.94
CA VAL A 125 -6.58 0.16 9.99
C VAL A 125 -6.86 0.62 11.42
N ASP A 126 -6.82 -0.31 12.38
CA ASP A 126 -7.05 -0.01 13.79
C ASP A 126 -5.97 0.94 14.36
N GLU A 127 -4.71 0.79 13.93
CA GLU A 127 -3.58 1.55 14.45
C GLU A 127 -3.34 2.90 13.78
N VAL A 128 -3.54 2.98 12.47
CA VAL A 128 -3.36 4.23 11.69
C VAL A 128 -4.65 5.07 11.72
N GLY A 129 -5.78 4.47 12.06
CA GLY A 129 -7.07 5.17 12.11
C GLY A 129 -7.63 5.52 10.74
N LEU A 130 -7.29 4.73 9.71
CA LEU A 130 -7.84 4.90 8.37
C LEU A 130 -9.36 4.66 8.36
N GLU A 131 -10.12 5.58 7.78
CA GLU A 131 -11.54 5.32 7.52
C GLU A 131 -11.66 4.38 6.31
N THR A 132 -12.19 3.18 6.55
CA THR A 132 -12.57 2.27 5.47
C THR A 132 -13.79 2.83 4.75
N PHE A 133 -13.73 2.96 3.43
CA PHE A 133 -14.91 3.26 2.62
C PHE A 133 -15.90 2.10 2.75
N LYS A 134 -16.85 2.21 3.67
CA LYS A 134 -18.00 1.30 3.72
C LYS A 134 -18.80 1.48 2.44
N THR A 135 -18.79 0.46 1.58
CA THR A 135 -19.80 0.24 0.53
C THR A 135 -21.18 0.08 1.14
#